data_AF-A0A920ULZ5-F1
#
_entry.id   AF-A0A920ULZ5-F1
#
_cell.length_a   1.000
_cell.length_b   1.000
_cell.length_c   1.000
_cell.angle_alpha   90.00
_cell.angle_beta   90.00
_cell.angle_gamma   90.00
#
_symmetry.space_group_name_H-M   'P 1'
#
loop_
_entity.id
_entity.type
_entity.pdbx_description
1 polymer ?
#
loop_
_entity_poly.entity_id
_entity_poly.type
_entity_poly.pdbx_seq_one_letter_code
_entity_poly.pdbx_strand_id
1 'polypeptide(L)'
;MSTPSEYALSTAHVSDRAPGYDMPGFLIDGMDVFAVHDAAGEAVARAREGAGPTLLECETYRYYGHTVFDDPLTYRSKEEEDHWRARDPNFAFQIHGFANG
;
A
#
# COMPACT_ATOMS: atom_id res chain seq x y z
N MET A 1 11.23 -7.42 -13.00
CA MET A 1 10.72 -8.40 -12.00
C MET A 1 9.25 -8.59 -12.28
N SER A 2 8.80 -9.84 -12.41
CA SER A 2 7.48 -10.19 -12.96
C SER A 2 6.59 -11.04 -12.05
N THR A 3 7.10 -11.53 -10.91
CA THR A 3 6.35 -12.44 -10.03
C THR A 3 5.22 -11.69 -9.29
N PRO A 4 3.95 -12.12 -9.42
CA PRO A 4 2.84 -11.56 -8.64
C PRO A 4 2.98 -11.82 -7.14
N SER A 5 2.41 -10.95 -6.31
CA SER A 5 2.45 -11.07 -4.84
C SER A 5 1.80 -12.37 -4.36
N GLU A 6 0.68 -12.78 -4.94
CA GLU A 6 -0.03 -14.04 -4.63
C GLU A 6 0.82 -15.30 -4.83
N TYR A 7 1.82 -15.25 -5.72
CA TYR A 7 2.72 -16.37 -5.95
C TYR A 7 3.91 -16.36 -4.98
N ALA A 8 4.28 -15.18 -4.48
CA ALA A 8 5.39 -14.99 -3.54
C ALA A 8 4.97 -15.13 -2.08
N LEU A 9 3.71 -14.88 -1.75
CA LEU A 9 3.18 -14.85 -0.39
C LEU A 9 2.31 -16.08 -0.11
N SER A 10 2.58 -16.76 1.00
CA SER A 10 1.75 -17.86 1.50
C SER A 10 0.48 -17.41 2.25
N THR A 11 0.24 -16.10 2.32
CA THR A 11 -0.88 -15.46 3.02
C THR A 11 -1.59 -14.52 2.06
N ALA A 12 -2.87 -14.25 2.30
CA ALA A 12 -3.64 -13.32 1.48
C ALA A 12 -3.09 -11.90 1.60
N HIS A 13 -2.76 -11.49 2.82
CA HIS A 13 -2.22 -10.17 3.12
C HIS A 13 -0.87 -10.30 3.84
N VAL A 14 0.04 -9.36 3.61
CA VAL A 14 1.29 -9.23 4.38
C VAL A 14 0.98 -8.97 5.86
N SER A 15 -0.06 -8.19 6.17
CA SER A 15 -0.51 -7.89 7.52
C SER A 15 -0.86 -9.14 8.33
N ASP A 16 -1.27 -10.23 7.68
CA ASP A 16 -1.60 -11.52 8.32
C ASP A 16 -0.40 -12.15 9.03
N ARG A 17 0.83 -11.72 8.73
CA ARG A 17 2.05 -12.18 9.40
C ARG A 17 2.24 -11.55 10.78
N ALA A 18 1.59 -10.42 11.06
CA ALA A 18 1.83 -9.64 12.29
C ALA A 18 1.62 -10.44 13.60
N PRO A 19 0.57 -11.27 13.74
CA PRO A 19 0.41 -12.09 14.94
C PRO A 19 1.57 -13.07 15.19
N GLY A 20 2.27 -13.51 14.14
CA GLY A 20 3.45 -14.37 14.27
C GLY A 20 4.65 -13.68 14.92
N TYR A 21 4.63 -12.36 15.02
CA TYR A 21 5.63 -11.53 15.69
C TYR A 21 5.11 -10.87 16.97
N ASP A 22 3.94 -11.28 17.47
CA ASP A 22 3.28 -10.69 18.65
C ASP A 22 3.08 -9.17 18.53
N MET A 23 2.68 -8.72 17.33
CA MET A 23 2.39 -7.31 17.05
C MET A 23 1.09 -7.15 16.25
N PRO A 24 0.41 -5.98 16.36
CA PRO A 24 -0.73 -5.67 15.51
C PRO A 24 -0.33 -5.51 14.04
N GLY A 25 -1.23 -5.91 13.15
CA GLY A 25 -1.10 -5.77 11.70
C GLY A 25 -2.34 -5.17 11.08
N PHE A 26 -2.18 -4.23 10.15
CA PHE A 26 -3.29 -3.55 9.48
C PHE A 26 -3.08 -3.49 7.97
N LEU A 27 -4.12 -3.81 7.22
CA LEU A 27 -4.22 -3.59 5.78
C LEU A 27 -4.84 -2.21 5.55
N ILE A 28 -4.14 -1.37 4.79
CA ILE A 28 -4.51 0.02 4.50
C ILE A 28 -4.59 0.20 2.99
N ASP A 29 -5.57 0.96 2.51
CA ASP A 29 -5.58 1.42 1.12
C ASP A 29 -4.40 2.38 0.92
N GLY A 30 -3.33 1.89 0.27
CA GLY A 30 -2.12 2.66 -0.01
C GLY A 30 -2.32 3.72 -1.10
N MET A 31 -3.49 3.76 -1.75
CA MET A 31 -3.88 4.81 -2.69
C MET A 31 -4.63 5.96 -2.01
N ASP A 32 -4.96 5.84 -0.71
CA ASP A 32 -5.49 6.92 0.12
C ASP A 32 -4.38 7.46 1.05
N VAL A 33 -3.83 8.62 0.70
CA VAL A 33 -2.75 9.25 1.44
C VAL A 33 -3.13 9.64 2.87
N PHE A 34 -4.41 9.94 3.13
CA PHE A 34 -4.88 10.30 4.47
C PHE A 34 -5.04 9.04 5.33
N ALA A 35 -5.58 7.96 4.76
CA ALA A 35 -5.65 6.67 5.45
C ALA A 35 -4.24 6.16 5.85
N VAL A 36 -3.26 6.28 4.94
CA VAL A 36 -1.87 5.94 5.23
C VAL A 36 -1.28 6.85 6.31
N HIS A 37 -1.51 8.16 6.22
CA HIS A 37 -1.03 9.13 7.20
C HIS A 37 -1.57 8.84 8.61
N ASP A 38 -2.88 8.61 8.73
CA ASP A 38 -3.54 8.41 10.02
C ASP A 38 -3.11 7.08 10.65
N ALA A 39 -3.07 5.99 9.88
CA ALA A 39 -2.59 4.69 10.34
C ALA A 39 -1.12 4.73 10.77
N ALA A 40 -0.27 5.43 10.01
CA ALA A 40 1.13 5.64 10.38
C ALA A 40 1.27 6.48 11.65
N GLY A 41 0.45 7.53 11.80
CA GLY A 41 0.40 8.36 13.00
C GLY A 41 0.08 7.57 14.26
N GLU A 42 -0.95 6.72 14.21
CA GLU A 42 -1.33 5.83 15.31
C GLU A 42 -0.23 4.82 15.64
N ALA A 43 0.32 4.14 14.62
CA ALA A 43 1.41 3.17 14.79
C ALA A 43 2.65 3.82 15.44
N VAL A 44 3.00 5.03 15.02
CA VAL A 44 4.12 5.81 15.58
C VAL A 44 3.83 6.24 17.02
N ALA A 45 2.62 6.72 17.33
CA ALA A 45 2.23 7.09 18.69
C ALA A 45 2.32 5.89 19.64
N ARG A 46 1.75 4.74 19.23
CA ARG A 46 1.84 3.47 19.95
C ARG A 46 3.28 3.07 20.26
N ALA A 47 4.16 3.13 19.26
CA ALA A 47 5.56 2.78 19.43
C ALA A 47 6.27 3.72 20.41
N ARG A 48 5.96 5.03 20.36
CA ARG A 48 6.53 6.04 21.28
C ARG A 48 6.06 5.87 22.72
N GLU A 49 4.85 5.37 22.93
CA GLU A 49 4.31 5.04 24.25
C GLU A 49 4.89 3.73 24.83
N GLY A 50 5.77 3.05 24.09
CA GLY A 50 6.41 1.81 24.54
C GLY A 50 5.54 0.56 24.35
N ALA A 51 4.44 0.67 23.60
CA ALA A 51 3.53 -0.45 23.37
C ALA A 51 3.96 -1.36 22.19
N GLY A 52 5.20 -1.21 21.70
CA GLY A 52 5.81 -2.09 20.70
C GLY A 52 5.50 -1.71 19.25
N PRO A 53 5.97 -2.53 18.29
CA PRO A 53 5.85 -2.26 16.86
C PRO A 53 4.44 -2.50 16.31
N THR A 54 4.22 -2.12 15.05
CA THR A 54 2.99 -2.36 14.29
C THR A 54 3.38 -2.62 12.83
N LEU A 55 2.73 -3.58 12.16
CA LEU A 55 2.89 -3.84 10.73
C LEU A 55 1.77 -3.16 9.96
N LEU A 56 2.13 -2.23 9.07
CA LEU A 56 1.18 -1.61 8.14
C LEU A 56 1.47 -2.14 6.74
N GLU A 57 0.48 -2.80 6.13
CA GLU A 57 0.49 -3.14 4.71
C GLU A 57 -0.30 -2.09 3.95
N CYS A 58 0.40 -1.28 3.15
CA CYS A 58 -0.23 -0.25 2.31
C CYS A 58 -0.38 -0.80 0.90
N GLU A 59 -1.58 -1.23 0.53
CA GLU A 59 -1.85 -1.83 -0.77
C GLU A 59 -1.79 -0.77 -1.87
N THR A 60 -0.86 -0.91 -2.82
CA THR A 60 -0.58 0.12 -3.81
C THR A 60 -0.11 -0.50 -5.14
N TYR A 61 0.08 0.35 -6.14
CA TYR A 61 0.43 -0.07 -7.49
C TYR A 61 1.67 0.62 -8.05
N ARG A 62 2.58 -0.15 -8.63
CA ARG A 62 3.75 0.38 -9.35
C ARG A 62 3.38 0.62 -10.81
N TYR A 63 3.09 1.86 -11.20
CA TYR A 63 2.64 2.16 -12.57
C TYR A 63 3.63 1.84 -13.69
N TYR A 64 4.93 1.78 -13.42
CA TYR A 64 5.94 1.57 -14.45
C TYR A 64 6.61 0.20 -14.33
N GLY A 65 7.49 -0.13 -15.28
CA GLY A 65 8.35 -1.30 -15.21
C GLY A 65 9.14 -1.36 -13.90
N HIS A 66 9.59 -2.56 -13.51
CA HIS A 66 10.38 -2.71 -12.30
C HIS A 66 11.67 -1.87 -12.35
N THR A 67 12.21 -1.77 -13.55
CA THR A 67 13.28 -0.87 -13.93
C THR A 67 12.90 -0.23 -15.26
N VAL A 68 13.72 0.72 -15.73
CA VAL A 68 13.52 1.39 -17.02
C VAL A 68 13.67 0.45 -18.24
N PHE A 69 14.24 -0.75 -18.04
CA PHE A 69 14.47 -1.74 -19.09
C PHE A 69 13.38 -2.82 -19.15
N ASP A 70 12.40 -2.75 -18.27
CA ASP A 70 11.37 -3.77 -18.09
C ASP A 70 10.07 -3.33 -18.80
N ASP A 71 9.53 -4.18 -19.67
CA ASP A 71 8.20 -3.96 -20.25
C ASP A 71 7.13 -4.63 -19.37
N PRO A 72 6.35 -3.86 -18.61
CA PRO A 72 5.39 -4.42 -17.67
C PRO A 72 4.23 -5.17 -18.34
N LEU A 73 3.88 -4.86 -19.59
CA LEU A 73 2.78 -5.51 -20.30
C LEU A 73 3.10 -6.96 -20.68
N THR A 74 4.34 -7.40 -20.47
CA THR A 74 4.74 -8.80 -20.63
C THR A 74 4.24 -9.71 -19.49
N TYR A 75 3.85 -9.14 -18.33
CA TYR A 75 3.47 -9.93 -17.15
C TYR A 75 2.29 -9.36 -16.35
N ARG A 76 1.68 -8.24 -16.77
CA ARG A 76 0.43 -7.73 -16.19
C ARG A 76 -0.46 -7.15 -17.28
N SER A 77 -1.77 -7.12 -17.05
CA SER A 77 -2.73 -6.66 -18.06
C SER A 77 -2.86 -5.14 -18.09
N LYS A 78 -3.34 -4.62 -19.23
CA LYS A 78 -3.63 -3.18 -19.37
C LYS A 78 -4.85 -2.79 -18.52
N GLU A 79 -5.82 -3.68 -18.40
CA GLU A 79 -7.03 -3.50 -17.60
C GLU A 79 -6.70 -3.37 -16.11
N GLU A 80 -5.77 -4.17 -15.60
CA GLU A 80 -5.26 -4.06 -14.24
C GLU A 80 -4.60 -2.69 -14.02
N GLU A 81 -3.71 -2.29 -14.92
CA GLU A 81 -3.05 -0.98 -14.82
C GLU A 81 -4.07 0.17 -14.85
N ASP A 82 -5.07 0.10 -15.72
CA ASP A 82 -6.11 1.14 -15.84
C ASP A 82 -6.99 1.23 -14.59
N HIS A 83 -7.33 0.09 -13.99
CA HIS A 83 -8.03 0.05 -12.72
C HIS A 83 -7.26 0.81 -11.64
N TRP A 84 -5.95 0.57 -11.52
CA TRP A 84 -5.13 1.23 -10.51
C TRP A 84 -4.86 2.70 -10.81
N ARG A 85 -4.69 3.08 -12.09
CA ARG A 85 -4.53 4.49 -12.49
C ARG A 85 -5.77 5.34 -12.20
N ALA A 86 -6.97 4.74 -12.27
CA ALA A 86 -8.20 5.42 -11.88
C ALA A 86 -8.24 5.79 -10.38
N ARG A 87 -7.39 5.15 -9.57
CA ARG A 87 -7.25 5.38 -8.12
C ARG A 87 -6.01 6.22 -7.77
N ASP A 88 -5.41 6.96 -8.71
CA ASP A 88 -4.17 7.71 -8.45
C ASP A 88 -4.30 8.63 -7.20
N PRO A 89 -3.42 8.45 -6.19
CA PRO A 89 -3.50 9.20 -4.92
C PRO A 89 -3.38 10.71 -5.12
N ASN A 90 -2.76 11.17 -6.21
CA ASN A 90 -2.65 12.59 -6.51
C ASN A 90 -4.02 13.24 -6.73
N PHE A 91 -4.97 12.52 -7.33
CA PHE A 91 -6.32 13.05 -7.54
C PHE A 91 -7.05 13.21 -6.20
N ALA A 92 -7.00 12.19 -5.34
CA ALA A 92 -7.62 12.23 -4.03
C ALA A 92 -7.03 13.37 -3.16
N PHE A 93 -5.71 13.52 -3.18
CA PHE A 93 -5.01 14.58 -2.45
C PHE A 93 -5.39 15.98 -2.95
N GLN A 94 -5.42 16.19 -4.28
CA GLN A 94 -5.79 17.48 -4.87
C GLN A 94 -7.23 17.87 -4.53
N ILE A 95 -8.18 16.95 -4.63
CA ILE A 95 -9.59 17.20 -4.29
C ILE A 95 -9.73 17.63 -2.83
N HIS A 96 -9.03 16.95 -1.91
CA HIS A 96 -9.03 17.34 -0.50
C HIS A 96 -8.44 18.74 -0.26
N GLY A 97 -7.37 19.09 -0.99
CA GLY A 97 -6.78 20.43 -0.94
C GLY A 97 -7.73 21.54 -1.42
N PHE A 98 -8.52 21.28 -2.47
CA PHE A 98 -9.51 22.23 -2.98
C PHE A 98 -10.77 22.34 -2.11
N ALA A 99 -11.17 21.28 -1.43
CA ALA A 99 -12.36 21.30 -0.56
C ALA A 99 -12.16 22.06 0.76
N ASN A 100 -10.90 22.23 1.18
CA ASN A 100 -10.53 22.83 2.47
C ASN A 100 -9.75 24.16 2.34
N GLY A 101 -9.70 24.74 1.13
CA GLY A 101 -9.11 26.05 0.84
C GLY A 101 -10.17 27.06 0.43
#